data_AF-A0A5J6J4I3-F1
#
_entry.id   AF-A0A5J6J4I3-F1
#
_cell.length_a   1.000
_cell.length_b   1.000
_cell.length_c   1.000
_cell.angle_alpha   90.00
_cell.angle_beta   90.00
_cell.angle_gamma   90.00
#
_symmetry.space_group_name_H-M   'P 1'
#
loop_
_entity.id
_entity.type
_entity.pdbx_description
1 polymer ?
#
loop_
_entity_poly.entity_id
_entity_poly.type
_entity_poly.pdbx_seq_one_letter_code
_entity_poly.pdbx_strand_id
1 'polypeptide(L)'
;MKRTRTAAIALAAAAAALAPALGQAAATAADGSYLQDPSGGEKAMKSQWTKDEMHKVEGQFRFYPGVQYKTVTRPGPSGAPDYERRVADPKTLAWQPSFDFGWAVSDSTLVKKAVTTKDGKHPIVVHAVLRRASDRAKAVEVHQELADRPATGRAKVPGGKRVACDTGEYTVEWSVTRSGYGTLTGTLRWDSSCEQYRTAFSTENGKV
;
A
#
# COMPACT_ATOMS: atom_id res chain seq x y z
N MET A 1 -1.03 -4.10 76.41
CA MET A 1 -0.06 -5.21 76.23
C MET A 1 0.52 -5.13 74.82
N LYS A 2 1.84 -5.00 74.66
CA LYS A 2 2.76 -6.01 74.04
C LYS A 2 2.26 -6.54 72.67
N ARG A 3 2.82 -6.03 71.55
CA ARG A 3 3.83 -6.68 70.64
C ARG A 3 3.25 -7.92 69.90
N THR A 4 3.38 -8.11 68.58
CA THR A 4 4.60 -8.09 67.73
C THR A 4 4.16 -8.02 66.24
N ARG A 5 4.72 -7.13 65.38
CA ARG A 5 5.66 -7.42 64.24
C ARG A 5 5.47 -8.79 63.56
N THR A 6 5.67 -9.01 62.25
CA THR A 6 6.44 -8.32 61.18
C THR A 6 5.81 -8.80 59.84
N ALA A 7 6.03 -8.24 58.64
CA ALA A 7 7.01 -7.26 58.16
C ALA A 7 6.47 -6.48 56.94
N ALA A 8 7.31 -5.61 56.36
CA ALA A 8 7.22 -5.11 54.99
C ALA A 8 8.57 -5.34 54.30
N ILE A 9 8.57 -5.62 53.00
CA ILE A 9 9.75 -5.41 52.15
C ILE A 9 9.28 -4.56 50.96
N ALA A 10 9.73 -3.32 50.94
CA ALA A 10 9.66 -2.48 49.75
C ALA A 10 10.82 -2.83 48.83
N LEU A 11 10.59 -2.80 47.51
CA LEU A 11 11.65 -2.51 46.56
C LEU A 11 11.20 -1.34 45.69
N ALA A 12 11.78 -0.17 45.94
CA ALA A 12 11.67 0.97 45.06
C ALA A 12 12.92 1.01 44.17
N ALA A 13 12.71 0.97 42.85
CA ALA A 13 13.68 1.38 41.84
C ALA A 13 12.87 2.18 40.80
N ALA A 14 12.85 3.50 40.96
CA ALA A 14 13.70 4.41 40.19
C ALA A 14 13.11 4.68 38.79
N ALA A 15 12.43 5.83 38.68
CA ALA A 15 11.89 6.31 37.42
C ALA A 15 13.02 6.79 36.48
N ALA A 16 12.89 6.51 35.18
CA ALA A 16 13.67 7.17 34.14
C ALA A 16 12.87 7.30 32.84
N ALA A 17 12.89 8.50 32.28
CA ALA A 17 12.58 8.86 30.88
C ALA A 17 11.16 8.55 30.34
N LEU A 18 10.37 9.62 30.22
CA LEU A 18 9.35 9.78 29.18
C LEU A 18 9.98 9.63 27.78
N ALA A 19 9.43 8.72 26.97
CA ALA A 19 9.46 8.82 25.52
C ALA A 19 8.12 8.28 24.98
N PRO A 20 7.36 9.01 24.16
CA PRO A 20 6.16 8.47 23.54
C PRO A 20 6.58 7.46 22.47
N ALA A 21 6.57 6.18 22.83
CA ALA A 21 6.82 5.07 21.91
C ALA A 21 5.66 4.93 20.92
N LEU A 22 5.66 5.80 19.90
CA LEU A 22 4.92 5.62 18.65
C LEU A 22 5.54 4.43 17.90
N GLY A 23 5.21 3.21 18.33
CA GLY A 23 5.76 1.98 17.78
C GLY A 23 4.96 0.75 18.16
N GLN A 24 4.47 0.03 17.13
CA GLN A 24 3.96 -1.35 17.21
C GLN A 24 2.70 -1.58 18.07
N ALA A 25 1.56 -1.05 17.61
CA ALA A 25 0.31 -1.81 17.68
C ALA A 25 0.32 -2.85 16.54
N ALA A 26 0.65 -4.10 16.85
CA ALA A 26 0.54 -5.20 15.90
C ALA A 26 -0.80 -5.95 16.11
N ALA A 27 -1.41 -6.34 14.98
CA ALA A 27 -2.54 -7.27 14.87
C ALA A 27 -3.88 -6.90 15.56
N THR A 28 -4.77 -6.31 14.76
CA THR A 28 -6.14 -6.85 14.63
C THR A 28 -6.47 -6.98 13.14
N ALA A 29 -6.92 -8.16 12.72
CA ALA A 29 -7.62 -8.30 11.45
C ALA A 29 -8.97 -7.60 11.57
N ALA A 30 -9.35 -6.81 10.56
CA ALA A 30 -10.63 -6.11 10.53
C ALA A 30 -11.21 -6.16 9.11
N ASP A 31 -12.47 -6.59 9.02
CA ASP A 31 -13.26 -6.55 7.79
C ASP A 31 -13.46 -5.09 7.34
N GLY A 32 -12.74 -4.69 6.30
CA GLY A 32 -12.81 -3.34 5.74
C GLY A 32 -13.92 -3.20 4.71
N SER A 33 -15.11 -2.77 5.11
CA SER A 33 -16.07 -2.16 4.19
C SER A 33 -15.51 -0.82 3.68
N TYR A 34 -15.09 -0.79 2.42
CA TYR A 34 -14.25 0.29 1.89
C TYR A 34 -14.98 1.62 1.74
N LEU A 35 -14.72 2.54 2.68
CA LEU A 35 -14.84 3.98 2.44
C LEU A 35 -13.97 4.36 1.23
N GLN A 36 -14.39 5.37 0.45
CA GLN A 36 -13.84 5.63 -0.88
C GLN A 36 -12.31 5.74 -0.92
N ASP A 37 -11.68 4.80 -1.62
CA ASP A 37 -10.25 4.82 -1.95
C ASP A 37 -10.05 5.71 -3.20
N PRO A 38 -9.33 6.85 -3.11
CA PRO A 38 -9.08 7.72 -4.26
C PRO A 38 -8.19 7.08 -5.33
N SER A 39 -7.59 5.92 -5.09
CA SER A 39 -6.68 5.26 -6.05
C SER A 39 -7.32 4.20 -6.96
N GLY A 40 -8.65 4.05 -6.92
CA GLY A 40 -9.40 3.30 -7.94
C GLY A 40 -9.16 1.79 -7.97
N GLY A 41 -8.69 1.19 -6.88
CA GLY A 41 -8.41 -0.26 -6.80
C GLY A 41 -9.61 -1.17 -7.12
N GLU A 42 -9.33 -2.39 -7.59
CA GLU A 42 -10.39 -3.36 -7.90
C GLU A 42 -11.05 -3.87 -6.61
N LYS A 43 -12.28 -3.42 -6.34
CA LYS A 43 -12.99 -3.70 -5.07
C LYS A 43 -13.37 -5.18 -4.90
N ALA A 44 -13.67 -5.88 -6.00
CA ALA A 44 -13.92 -7.32 -6.03
C ALA A 44 -12.66 -8.08 -6.48
N MET A 45 -12.52 -9.34 -6.06
CA MET A 45 -11.57 -10.25 -6.70
C MET A 45 -12.08 -10.63 -8.08
N LYS A 46 -11.26 -10.42 -9.11
CA LYS A 46 -11.43 -11.13 -10.39
C LYS A 46 -11.08 -12.60 -10.19
N SER A 47 -11.66 -13.47 -11.01
CA SER A 47 -11.29 -14.88 -11.00
C SER A 47 -11.32 -15.52 -12.38
N GLN A 48 -10.47 -16.51 -12.56
CA GLN A 48 -10.36 -17.31 -13.77
C GLN A 48 -10.19 -18.78 -13.37
N TRP A 49 -10.88 -19.67 -14.08
CA TRP A 49 -10.62 -21.10 -14.06
C TRP A 49 -9.66 -21.47 -15.18
N THR A 50 -8.83 -22.49 -14.95
CA THR A 50 -8.05 -23.15 -16.00
C THR A 50 -8.96 -23.94 -16.93
N LYS A 51 -8.44 -24.29 -18.12
CA LYS A 51 -9.20 -24.95 -19.19
C LYS A 51 -9.68 -26.37 -18.82
N ASP A 52 -8.96 -27.04 -17.92
CA ASP A 52 -9.31 -28.34 -17.34
C ASP A 52 -10.41 -28.24 -16.25
N GLU A 53 -10.79 -27.02 -15.85
CA GLU A 53 -11.68 -26.71 -14.73
C GLU A 53 -11.20 -27.21 -13.36
N MET A 54 -9.94 -27.65 -13.25
CA MET A 54 -9.36 -28.20 -12.03
C MET A 54 -8.70 -27.14 -11.15
N HIS A 55 -8.36 -25.97 -11.69
CA HIS A 55 -7.65 -24.93 -10.95
C HIS A 55 -8.33 -23.57 -11.09
N LYS A 56 -8.42 -22.82 -9.98
CA LYS A 56 -8.91 -21.44 -9.94
C LYS A 56 -7.79 -20.50 -9.53
N VAL A 57 -7.69 -19.36 -10.19
CA VAL A 57 -6.86 -18.21 -9.79
C VAL A 57 -7.78 -17.03 -9.58
N GLU A 58 -7.77 -16.48 -8.37
CA GLU A 58 -8.48 -15.26 -7.98
C GLU A 58 -7.44 -14.20 -7.62
N GLY A 59 -7.69 -12.95 -8.01
CA GLY A 59 -6.77 -11.84 -7.81
C GLY A 59 -7.49 -10.52 -7.57
N GLN A 60 -6.92 -9.72 -6.68
CA GLN A 60 -7.31 -8.34 -6.44
C GLN A 60 -6.07 -7.46 -6.56
N PHE A 61 -6.24 -6.25 -7.08
CA PHE A 61 -5.16 -5.28 -7.24
C PHE A 61 -5.54 -3.92 -6.68
N ARG A 62 -4.59 -3.30 -5.98
CA ARG A 62 -4.65 -1.90 -5.55
C ARG A 62 -3.38 -1.18 -5.96
N PHE A 63 -3.56 0.02 -6.45
CA PHE A 63 -2.48 0.95 -6.77
C PHE A 63 -2.42 2.01 -5.66
N TYR A 64 -1.23 2.39 -5.20
CA TYR A 64 -1.07 3.46 -4.22
C TYR A 64 -0.10 4.52 -4.76
N PRO A 65 -0.59 5.65 -5.28
CA PRO A 65 0.24 6.79 -5.66
C PRO A 65 0.60 7.60 -4.40
N GLY A 66 1.66 7.22 -3.70
CA GLY A 66 2.13 7.98 -2.54
C GLY A 66 2.78 9.30 -2.97
N VAL A 67 2.44 10.43 -2.34
CA VAL A 67 3.08 11.72 -2.66
C VAL A 67 4.46 11.83 -1.99
N GLN A 68 5.43 12.43 -2.68
CA GLN A 68 6.79 12.71 -2.20
C GLN A 68 7.19 14.15 -2.52
N TYR A 69 7.72 14.87 -1.54
CA TYR A 69 8.18 16.25 -1.66
C TYR A 69 9.34 16.51 -0.67
N LYS A 70 10.15 17.53 -0.96
CA LYS A 70 11.13 18.10 -0.01
C LYS A 70 10.48 19.26 0.73
N THR A 71 11.06 19.65 1.87
CA THR A 71 10.72 20.89 2.55
C THR A 71 11.76 21.98 2.27
N VAL A 72 11.33 23.23 2.28
CA VAL A 72 12.17 24.43 2.22
C VAL A 72 11.84 25.33 3.41
N THR A 73 12.84 26.02 3.93
CA THR A 73 12.63 27.09 4.91
C THR A 73 11.98 28.29 4.20
N ARG A 74 10.93 28.85 4.80
CA ARG A 74 10.35 30.15 4.41
C ARG A 74 10.13 31.01 5.65
N PRO A 75 10.12 32.34 5.50
CA PRO A 75 9.65 33.23 6.55
C PRO A 75 8.26 32.83 7.06
N GLY A 76 8.11 32.88 8.38
CA GLY A 76 6.82 32.89 9.07
C GLY A 76 6.13 34.26 8.94
N PRO A 77 4.95 34.42 9.55
CA PRO A 77 4.32 35.73 9.72
C PRO A 77 5.26 36.68 10.49
N SER A 78 5.22 37.97 10.16
CA SER A 78 5.98 38.99 10.91
C SER A 78 5.54 38.98 12.37
N GLY A 79 6.50 38.90 13.30
CA GLY A 79 6.24 38.82 14.74
C GLY A 79 6.00 37.42 15.31
N ALA A 80 6.03 36.36 14.51
CA ALA A 80 6.01 34.99 15.04
C ALA A 80 7.34 34.63 15.73
N PRO A 81 7.34 33.92 16.87
CA PRO A 81 8.57 33.53 17.57
C PRO A 81 9.45 32.59 16.75
N ASP A 82 8.82 31.70 15.96
CA ASP A 82 9.50 30.90 14.94
C ASP A 82 9.44 31.62 13.58
N TYR A 83 10.36 32.57 13.38
CA TYR A 83 10.47 33.31 12.11
C TYR A 83 10.78 32.42 10.90
N GLU A 84 11.31 31.21 11.11
CA GLU A 84 11.61 30.24 10.06
C GLU A 84 10.72 29.00 10.15
N ARG A 85 9.86 28.79 9.15
CA ARG A 85 9.03 27.59 9.03
C ARG A 85 9.49 26.68 7.91
N ARG A 86 9.57 25.38 8.16
CA ARG A 86 9.74 24.36 7.10
C ARG A 86 8.39 24.08 6.45
N VAL A 87 8.27 24.38 5.16
CA VAL A 87 7.05 24.11 4.37
C VAL A 87 7.38 23.20 3.20
N ALA A 88 6.40 22.48 2.68
CA ALA A 88 6.57 21.67 1.47
C ALA A 88 6.95 22.54 0.26
N ASP A 89 7.88 22.07 -0.57
CA ASP A 89 8.21 22.71 -1.84
C ASP A 89 7.39 22.08 -2.99
N PRO A 90 6.39 22.79 -3.56
CA PRO A 90 5.59 22.29 -4.66
C PRO A 90 6.42 21.99 -5.92
N LYS A 91 7.63 22.55 -6.07
CA LYS A 91 8.54 22.23 -7.20
C LYS A 91 9.15 20.84 -7.11
N THR A 92 9.10 20.20 -5.94
CA THR A 92 9.70 18.88 -5.68
C THR A 92 8.69 17.74 -5.56
N LEU A 93 7.40 18.07 -5.80
CA LEU A 93 6.29 17.14 -5.84
C LEU A 93 6.52 16.06 -6.92
N ALA A 94 6.39 14.80 -6.50
CA ALA A 94 6.35 13.65 -7.37
C ALA A 94 5.49 12.56 -6.73
N TRP A 95 5.03 11.62 -7.53
CA TRP A 95 4.44 10.38 -7.03
C TRP A 95 5.49 9.31 -6.82
N GLN A 96 5.28 8.46 -5.84
CA GLN A 96 6.06 7.27 -5.52
C GLN A 96 5.10 6.08 -5.49
N PRO A 97 4.86 5.45 -6.65
CA PRO A 97 3.93 4.33 -6.74
C PRO A 97 4.34 3.14 -5.88
N SER A 98 3.33 2.45 -5.35
CA SER A 98 3.44 1.07 -4.87
C SER A 98 2.19 0.29 -5.26
N PHE A 99 2.34 -1.03 -5.38
CA PHE A 99 1.37 -1.94 -5.96
C PHE A 99 1.04 -3.03 -4.95
N ASP A 100 -0.22 -3.39 -4.80
CA ASP A 100 -0.68 -4.33 -3.77
C ASP A 100 -1.58 -5.39 -4.40
N PHE A 101 -1.04 -6.60 -4.45
CA PHE A 101 -1.63 -7.77 -5.08
C PHE A 101 -2.17 -8.68 -4.00
N GLY A 102 -3.47 -8.93 -3.99
CA GLY A 102 -4.08 -10.03 -3.25
C GLY A 102 -4.32 -11.21 -4.19
N TRP A 103 -4.12 -12.44 -3.72
CA TRP A 103 -4.42 -13.65 -4.48
C TRP A 103 -5.18 -14.68 -3.63
N ALA A 104 -5.97 -15.50 -4.30
CA ALA A 104 -6.43 -16.78 -3.80
C ALA A 104 -6.39 -17.80 -4.95
N VAL A 105 -5.60 -18.86 -4.82
CA VAL A 105 -5.62 -19.99 -5.74
C VAL A 105 -6.40 -21.14 -5.12
N SER A 106 -6.96 -22.01 -5.95
CA SER A 106 -7.71 -23.18 -5.48
C SER A 106 -7.57 -24.34 -6.44
N ASP A 107 -7.61 -25.55 -5.89
CA ASP A 107 -7.62 -26.79 -6.63
C ASP A 107 -8.97 -27.49 -6.41
N SER A 108 -9.60 -27.96 -7.49
CA SER A 108 -10.85 -28.69 -7.39
C SER A 108 -10.56 -30.16 -7.09
N THR A 109 -11.20 -30.73 -6.07
CA THR A 109 -11.04 -32.14 -5.72
C THR A 109 -11.94 -33.06 -6.54
N LEU A 110 -12.86 -32.48 -7.31
CA LEU A 110 -13.79 -33.17 -8.22
C LEU A 110 -13.84 -32.43 -9.56
N VAL A 111 -13.95 -33.18 -10.66
CA VAL A 111 -14.25 -32.60 -11.97
C VAL A 111 -15.57 -31.83 -11.88
N LYS A 112 -15.65 -30.64 -12.49
CA LYS A 112 -16.79 -29.68 -12.46
C LYS A 112 -16.91 -28.76 -11.23
N LYS A 113 -15.78 -28.29 -10.65
CA LYS A 113 -15.75 -27.11 -9.73
C LYS A 113 -16.53 -27.25 -8.41
N ALA A 114 -17.05 -28.44 -8.08
CA ALA A 114 -18.05 -28.62 -7.02
C ALA A 114 -17.49 -28.54 -5.59
N VAL A 115 -16.22 -28.93 -5.42
CA VAL A 115 -15.48 -28.84 -4.16
C VAL A 115 -14.08 -28.31 -4.49
N THR A 116 -13.64 -27.28 -3.76
CA THR A 116 -12.32 -26.67 -3.92
C THR A 116 -11.56 -26.64 -2.59
N THR A 117 -10.26 -26.84 -2.68
CA THR A 117 -9.29 -26.70 -1.58
C THR A 117 -8.41 -25.49 -1.81
N LYS A 118 -7.96 -24.84 -0.72
CA LYS A 118 -7.08 -23.66 -0.72
C LYS A 118 -5.84 -23.95 0.11
N ASP A 119 -5.20 -25.09 -0.18
CA ASP A 119 -4.14 -25.68 0.62
C ASP A 119 -2.78 -25.63 -0.08
N GLY A 120 -1.71 -25.91 0.66
CA GLY A 120 -0.36 -26.03 0.14
C GLY A 120 0.32 -24.71 -0.22
N LYS A 121 1.45 -24.84 -0.91
CA LYS A 121 2.32 -23.75 -1.34
C LYS A 121 2.38 -23.68 -2.86
N HIS A 122 2.34 -22.46 -3.39
CA HIS A 122 2.19 -22.20 -4.83
C HIS A 122 3.22 -21.17 -5.30
N PRO A 123 3.80 -21.34 -6.50
CA PRO A 123 4.59 -20.31 -7.15
C PRO A 123 3.65 -19.23 -7.71
N ILE A 124 3.67 -18.05 -7.10
CA ILE A 124 2.88 -16.90 -7.54
C ILE A 124 3.82 -15.86 -8.15
N VAL A 125 3.51 -15.35 -9.35
CA VAL A 125 4.24 -14.24 -9.97
C VAL A 125 3.30 -13.04 -10.05
N VAL A 126 3.73 -11.92 -9.50
CA VAL A 126 3.00 -10.65 -9.55
C VAL A 126 3.73 -9.66 -10.45
N HIS A 127 2.98 -8.96 -11.30
CA HIS A 127 3.54 -8.01 -12.26
C HIS A 127 2.60 -6.82 -12.42
N ALA A 128 3.14 -5.62 -12.46
CA ALA A 128 2.40 -4.43 -12.85
C ALA A 128 3.26 -3.45 -13.63
N VAL A 129 2.65 -2.81 -14.62
CA VAL A 129 3.26 -1.79 -15.48
C VAL A 129 2.41 -0.54 -15.45
N LEU A 130 3.00 0.57 -15.00
CA LEU A 130 2.42 1.88 -15.14
C LEU A 130 2.87 2.47 -16.49
N ARG A 131 1.93 2.64 -17.41
CA ARG A 131 2.16 3.27 -18.73
C ARG A 131 1.50 4.62 -18.81
N ARG A 132 2.18 5.60 -19.41
CA ARG A 132 1.53 6.86 -19.79
C ARG A 132 0.50 6.58 -20.90
N ALA A 133 -0.65 7.25 -20.88
CA ALA A 133 -1.73 6.98 -21.81
C ALA A 133 -1.40 7.37 -23.27
N SER A 134 -0.72 8.51 -23.46
CA SER A 134 -0.49 9.13 -24.77
C SER A 134 0.50 8.38 -25.66
N ASP A 135 1.59 7.88 -25.10
CA ASP A 135 2.70 7.23 -25.82
C ASP A 135 2.90 5.75 -25.43
N ARG A 136 2.11 5.25 -24.47
CA ARG A 136 2.19 3.89 -23.89
C ARG A 136 3.56 3.56 -23.27
N ALA A 137 4.40 4.58 -23.04
CA ALA A 137 5.74 4.43 -22.46
C ALA A 137 5.68 3.94 -21.01
N LYS A 138 6.59 3.03 -20.65
CA LYS A 138 6.68 2.46 -19.30
C LYS A 138 7.30 3.46 -18.33
N ALA A 139 6.49 4.05 -17.45
CA ALA A 139 6.97 4.90 -16.37
C ALA A 139 7.49 4.07 -15.17
N VAL A 140 6.75 3.02 -14.82
CA VAL A 140 7.13 2.06 -13.78
C VAL A 140 6.81 0.65 -14.26
N GLU A 141 7.64 -0.32 -13.89
CA GLU A 141 7.38 -1.74 -14.05
C GLU A 141 7.90 -2.47 -12.81
N VAL A 142 7.08 -3.35 -12.26
CA VAL A 142 7.46 -4.29 -11.21
C VAL A 142 7.15 -5.70 -11.66
N HIS A 143 8.08 -6.61 -11.42
CA HIS A 143 7.93 -8.03 -11.63
C HIS A 143 8.53 -8.72 -10.40
N GLN A 144 7.77 -9.58 -9.74
CA GLN A 144 8.26 -10.30 -8.58
C GLN A 144 7.73 -11.73 -8.56
N GLU A 145 8.65 -12.69 -8.56
CA GLU A 145 8.36 -14.08 -8.25
C GLU A 145 8.27 -14.26 -6.73
N LEU A 146 7.15 -14.84 -6.29
CA LEU A 146 6.85 -15.17 -4.91
C LEU A 146 6.75 -16.69 -4.82
N ALA A 147 7.92 -17.33 -4.71
CA ALA A 147 8.00 -18.76 -4.43
C ALA A 147 7.34 -19.13 -3.09
N ASP A 148 6.89 -20.38 -2.98
CA ASP A 148 6.45 -21.02 -1.74
C ASP A 148 5.34 -20.29 -0.95
N ARG A 149 4.45 -19.57 -1.64
CA ARG A 149 3.38 -18.81 -0.98
C ARG A 149 2.16 -19.65 -0.65
N PRO A 150 1.47 -19.38 0.47
CA PRO A 150 0.18 -19.99 0.75
C PRO A 150 -0.84 -19.68 -0.35
N ALA A 151 -1.82 -20.56 -0.50
CA ALA A 151 -2.86 -20.45 -1.52
C ALA A 151 -3.62 -19.11 -1.47
N THR A 152 -3.80 -18.52 -0.29
CA THR A 152 -4.30 -17.16 -0.11
C THR A 152 -3.22 -16.23 0.43
N GLY A 153 -3.13 -15.00 -0.08
CA GLY A 153 -2.14 -14.05 0.42
C GLY A 153 -2.23 -12.67 -0.19
N ARG A 154 -1.31 -11.80 0.25
CA ARG A 154 -1.17 -10.42 -0.23
C ARG A 154 0.30 -10.01 -0.23
N ALA A 155 0.72 -9.23 -1.23
CA ALA A 155 2.06 -8.66 -1.31
C ALA A 155 2.01 -7.20 -1.80
N LYS A 156 2.68 -6.31 -1.07
CA LYS A 156 2.88 -4.92 -1.48
C LYS A 156 4.29 -4.74 -2.04
N VAL A 157 4.36 -4.36 -3.31
CA VAL A 157 5.59 -4.21 -4.09
C VAL A 157 5.84 -2.72 -4.35
N PRO A 158 7.00 -2.15 -3.96
CA PRO A 158 7.32 -0.75 -4.25
C PRO A 158 7.63 -0.58 -5.74
N GLY A 159 7.17 0.54 -6.34
CA GLY A 159 7.45 0.83 -7.75
C GLY A 159 8.90 1.24 -8.06
N GLY A 160 9.72 1.51 -7.04
CA GLY A 160 11.16 1.80 -7.17
C GLY A 160 11.54 3.10 -7.91
N LYS A 161 10.61 3.73 -8.64
CA LYS A 161 10.81 4.97 -9.40
C LYS A 161 9.78 6.03 -9.00
N ARG A 162 10.17 7.29 -9.10
CA ARG A 162 9.26 8.44 -8.96
C ARG A 162 8.60 8.73 -10.32
N VAL A 163 7.33 9.12 -10.29
CA VAL A 163 6.56 9.58 -11.46
C VAL A 163 6.31 11.07 -11.30
N ALA A 164 6.36 11.81 -12.40
CA ALA A 164 6.11 13.24 -12.37
C ALA A 164 4.71 13.55 -11.82
N CYS A 165 4.63 14.62 -11.03
CA CYS A 165 3.38 15.17 -10.51
C CYS A 165 2.85 16.14 -11.57
N ASP A 166 2.38 15.61 -12.70
CA ASP A 166 1.87 16.37 -13.85
C ASP A 166 0.34 16.24 -13.98
N THR A 167 -0.23 16.46 -15.16
CA THR A 167 -1.67 16.27 -15.45
C THR A 167 -1.85 15.17 -16.51
N GLY A 168 -0.93 14.22 -16.53
CA GLY A 168 -0.90 13.11 -17.46
C GLY A 168 -1.78 11.98 -16.97
N GLU A 169 -2.55 11.42 -17.90
CA GLU A 169 -3.24 10.15 -17.68
C GLU A 169 -2.28 8.97 -17.81
N TYR A 170 -2.50 7.97 -16.97
CA TYR A 170 -1.78 6.71 -16.96
C TYR A 170 -2.74 5.51 -16.94
N THR A 171 -2.25 4.37 -17.40
CA THR A 171 -2.89 3.07 -17.26
C THR A 171 -1.97 2.16 -16.47
N VAL A 172 -2.45 1.58 -15.38
CA VAL A 172 -1.81 0.51 -14.65
C VAL A 172 -2.28 -0.82 -15.23
N GLU A 173 -1.42 -1.51 -15.97
CA GLU A 173 -1.62 -2.92 -16.34
C GLU A 173 -1.12 -3.78 -15.18
N TRP A 174 -1.87 -4.81 -14.78
CA TRP A 174 -1.47 -5.70 -13.68
C TRP A 174 -1.79 -7.16 -14.00
N SER A 175 -1.03 -8.08 -13.40
CA SER A 175 -1.33 -9.51 -13.44
C SER A 175 -0.92 -10.25 -12.16
N VAL A 176 -1.63 -11.36 -11.91
CA VAL A 176 -1.30 -12.38 -10.91
C VAL A 176 -1.29 -13.72 -11.65
N THR A 177 -0.14 -14.39 -11.64
CA THR A 177 0.08 -15.67 -12.29
C THR A 177 0.32 -16.75 -11.24
N ARG A 178 -0.34 -17.91 -11.39
CA ARG A 178 0.06 -19.16 -10.73
C ARG A 178 0.86 -19.96 -11.77
N SER A 179 2.17 -20.07 -11.58
CA SER A 179 3.07 -20.62 -12.59
C SER A 179 2.68 -22.07 -12.95
N GLY A 180 2.61 -22.37 -14.24
CA GLY A 180 2.15 -23.66 -14.76
C GLY A 180 0.64 -23.77 -15.00
N TYR A 181 -0.18 -22.86 -14.45
CA TYR A 181 -1.65 -22.98 -14.49
C TYR A 181 -2.32 -21.84 -15.26
N GLY A 182 -2.01 -20.58 -14.94
CA GLY A 182 -2.64 -19.45 -15.61
C GLY A 182 -2.34 -18.08 -15.01
N THR A 183 -2.61 -17.06 -15.82
CA THR A 183 -2.40 -15.65 -15.52
C THR A 183 -3.72 -14.92 -15.56
N LEU A 184 -4.09 -14.30 -14.44
CA LEU A 184 -5.19 -13.36 -14.34
C LEU A 184 -4.67 -11.94 -14.55
N THR A 185 -5.38 -11.11 -15.32
CA THR A 185 -4.96 -9.74 -15.65
C THR A 185 -6.03 -8.69 -15.35
N GLY A 186 -5.59 -7.44 -15.27
CA GLY A 186 -6.49 -6.30 -15.24
C GLY A 186 -5.81 -4.99 -15.60
N THR A 187 -6.62 -3.96 -15.71
CA THR A 187 -6.19 -2.60 -16.04
C THR A 187 -6.93 -1.61 -15.16
N LEU A 188 -6.21 -0.61 -14.64
CA LEU A 188 -6.76 0.54 -13.94
C LEU A 188 -6.32 1.82 -14.64
N ARG A 189 -7.18 2.84 -14.60
CA ARG A 189 -6.84 4.20 -15.06
C ARG A 189 -6.47 5.05 -13.85
N TRP A 190 -5.48 5.91 -14.02
CA TRP A 190 -5.03 6.84 -12.98
C TRP A 190 -4.67 8.18 -13.60
N ASP A 191 -5.23 9.26 -13.06
CA ASP A 191 -4.79 10.62 -13.36
C ASP A 191 -3.71 11.02 -12.35
N SER A 192 -2.56 11.45 -12.85
CA SER A 192 -1.45 11.92 -12.02
C SER A 192 -1.60 13.38 -11.55
N SER A 193 -2.71 14.04 -11.92
CA SER A 193 -3.04 15.39 -11.46
C SER A 193 -2.88 15.53 -9.96
N CYS A 194 -2.01 16.47 -9.58
CA CYS A 194 -1.73 16.78 -8.19
C CYS A 194 -1.94 18.26 -7.86
N GLU A 195 -2.85 18.91 -8.60
CA GLU A 195 -3.23 20.30 -8.36
C GLU A 195 -3.70 20.53 -6.93
N GLN A 196 -4.43 19.58 -6.33
CA GLN A 196 -4.79 19.63 -4.90
C GLN A 196 -3.56 19.80 -3.99
N TYR A 197 -2.48 19.05 -4.24
CA TYR A 197 -1.22 19.16 -3.48
C TYR A 197 -0.45 20.44 -3.80
N ARG A 198 -0.44 20.87 -5.07
CA ARG A 198 0.17 22.16 -5.48
C ARG A 198 -0.51 23.34 -4.81
N THR A 199 -1.84 23.36 -4.76
CA THR A 199 -2.65 24.37 -4.06
C THR A 199 -2.37 24.31 -2.56
N ALA A 200 -2.40 23.12 -1.96
CA ALA A 200 -2.09 22.93 -0.54
C ALA A 200 -0.68 23.43 -0.15
N PHE A 201 0.31 23.30 -1.04
CA PHE A 201 1.71 23.68 -0.81
C PHE A 201 2.07 25.06 -1.40
N SER A 202 1.10 25.79 -1.95
CA SER A 202 1.29 27.12 -2.52
C SER A 202 1.70 28.13 -1.44
N THR A 203 2.31 29.24 -1.84
CA THR A 203 2.69 30.33 -0.93
C THR A 203 1.48 31.06 -0.34
N GLU A 204 0.34 31.04 -1.04
CA GLU A 204 -0.86 31.80 -0.70
C GLU A 204 -1.85 31.00 0.17
N ASN A 205 -1.71 29.67 0.24
CA ASN A 205 -2.57 28.85 1.08
C ASN A 205 -2.39 29.20 2.57
N GLY A 206 -3.48 29.62 3.21
CA GLY A 206 -3.49 30.04 4.61
C GLY A 206 -2.93 31.45 4.87
N LYS A 207 -2.79 32.30 3.85
CA LYS A 207 -2.71 33.76 4.06
C LYS A 207 -4.12 34.32 4.23
N VAL A 208 -4.38 34.92 5.39
CA VAL A 208 -5.54 35.76 5.71
C VAL A 208 -5.00 37.08 6.23
#